data_AF-A0A7R9Q2X4-F1
#
_entry.id   AF-A0A7R9Q2X4-F1
#
_cell.length_a   1.000
_cell.length_b   1.000
_cell.length_c   1.000
_cell.angle_alpha   90.00
_cell.angle_beta   90.00
_cell.angle_gamma   90.00
#
_symmetry.space_group_name_H-M   'P 1'
#
loop_
_entity.id
_entity.type
_entity.pdbx_description
1 polymer ?
#
loop_
_entity_poly.entity_id
_entity_poly.type
_entity_poly.pdbx_seq_one_letter_code
_entity_poly.pdbx_strand_id
1 'polypeptide(L)'
;MGKMTFMLDDDKQRQRHESADLIVGCDGAFSSVRRAMVKLIRFNYSQQYIEHGYIELNIPPNESGDYAMEVNYLHIWPRSSFMMIALPNLDHSFTVTLSIACGL
;
A
#
# COMPACT_ATOMS: atom_id res chain seq x y z
N MET A 1 -4.49 -0.82 -31.35
CA MET A 1 -5.05 -1.69 -30.30
C MET A 1 -3.95 -2.21 -29.40
N GLY A 2 -4.03 -1.91 -28.11
CA GLY A 2 -3.23 -2.55 -27.08
C GLY A 2 -3.70 -3.99 -26.85
N LYS A 3 -2.77 -4.90 -26.55
CA LYS A 3 -3.07 -6.28 -26.19
C LYS A 3 -2.75 -6.50 -24.72
N MET A 4 -3.66 -7.14 -24.00
CA MET A 4 -3.47 -7.53 -22.61
C MET A 4 -3.55 -9.05 -22.48
N THR A 5 -2.67 -9.62 -21.67
CA THR A 5 -2.73 -11.03 -21.27
C THR A 5 -3.11 -11.08 -19.80
N PHE A 6 -4.24 -11.69 -19.50
CA PHE A 6 -4.70 -11.99 -18.15
C PHE A 6 -4.30 -13.41 -17.79
N MET A 7 -3.69 -13.59 -16.62
CA MET A 7 -3.52 -14.90 -16.01
C MET A 7 -4.76 -15.17 -15.14
N LEU A 8 -5.51 -16.22 -15.45
CA LEU A 8 -6.68 -16.63 -14.67
C LEU A 8 -6.21 -17.57 -13.57
N ASP A 9 -6.58 -17.25 -12.32
CA ASP A 9 -6.28 -18.06 -11.15
C ASP A 9 -7.27 -19.23 -11.07
N ASP A 10 -7.05 -20.20 -11.94
CA ASP A 10 -7.68 -21.52 -11.96
C ASP A 10 -6.57 -22.56 -11.80
N ASP A 11 -6.88 -23.77 -11.35
CA ASP A 11 -5.91 -24.87 -11.12
C ASP A 11 -5.05 -25.20 -12.36
N LYS A 12 -5.45 -24.67 -13.53
CA LYS A 12 -4.83 -24.87 -14.84
C LYS A 12 -4.05 -23.66 -15.38
N GLN A 13 -3.88 -22.57 -14.61
CA GLN A 13 -3.09 -21.39 -14.99
C GLN A 13 -3.38 -20.90 -16.42
N ARG A 14 -4.66 -20.72 -16.75
CA ARG A 14 -5.09 -20.41 -18.12
C ARG A 14 -4.83 -18.95 -18.45
N GLN A 15 -4.28 -18.68 -19.64
CA GLN A 15 -4.10 -17.32 -20.14
C GLN A 15 -5.27 -16.90 -21.03
N ARG A 16 -5.71 -15.65 -20.87
CA ARG A 16 -6.71 -15.01 -21.73
C ARG A 16 -6.12 -13.76 -22.36
N HIS A 17 -6.22 -13.65 -23.68
CA HIS A 17 -5.74 -12.49 -24.43
C HIS A 17 -6.91 -11.62 -24.87
N GLU A 18 -6.82 -10.32 -24.60
CA GLU A 18 -7.84 -9.34 -24.99
C GLU A 18 -7.20 -8.17 -25.72
N SER A 19 -7.98 -7.53 -26.58
CA SER A 19 -7.57 -6.32 -27.30
C SER A 19 -8.46 -5.15 -26.91
N ALA A 20 -7.87 -3.98 -26.74
CA ALA A 20 -8.60 -2.75 -26.47
C ALA A 20 -7.96 -1.58 -27.22
N ASP A 21 -8.73 -0.53 -27.46
CA ASP A 21 -8.21 0.70 -28.05
C ASP A 21 -7.41 1.52 -27.04
N LEU A 22 -7.78 1.44 -25.76
CA LEU A 22 -7.10 2.10 -24.64
C LEU A 22 -6.95 1.14 -23.46
N ILE A 23 -5.78 1.17 -22.83
CA ILE A 23 -5.49 0.47 -21.57
C ILE A 23 -5.07 1.51 -20.54
N VAL A 24 -5.70 1.50 -19.37
CA VAL A 24 -5.36 2.37 -18.23
C VAL A 24 -4.79 1.51 -17.11
N GLY A 25 -3.54 1.76 -16.71
CA GLY A 25 -2.85 1.01 -15.65
C GLY A 25 -3.18 1.54 -14.26
N CYS A 26 -4.08 0.85 -13.54
CA CYS A 26 -4.46 1.14 -12.15
C CYS A 26 -4.04 0.00 -11.19
N ASP A 27 -2.92 -0.65 -11.48
CA ASP A 27 -2.44 -1.90 -10.86
C ASP A 27 -1.37 -1.68 -9.76
N GLY A 28 -1.36 -0.49 -9.16
CA GLY A 28 -0.63 -0.19 -7.93
C GLY A 28 0.89 -0.04 -8.06
N ALA A 29 1.57 -0.03 -6.90
CA ALA A 29 3.01 0.25 -6.81
C ALA A 29 3.86 -0.75 -7.60
N PHE A 30 3.45 -2.03 -7.71
CA PHE A 30 4.15 -3.08 -8.46
C PHE A 30 3.51 -3.38 -9.82
N SER A 31 3.07 -2.33 -10.52
CA SER A 31 2.38 -2.38 -11.80
C SER A 31 3.04 -3.25 -12.88
N SER A 32 2.25 -4.16 -13.47
CA SER A 32 2.57 -4.93 -14.67
C SER A 32 2.52 -4.05 -15.92
N VAL A 33 1.55 -3.13 -16.00
CA VAL A 33 1.44 -2.19 -17.13
C VAL A 33 2.70 -1.33 -17.22
N ARG A 34 3.15 -0.76 -16.10
CA ARG A 34 4.39 0.02 -16.03
C ARG A 34 5.60 -0.83 -16.42
N ARG A 35 5.71 -2.08 -15.95
CA ARG A 35 6.79 -3.00 -16.36
C ARG A 35 6.83 -3.24 -17.88
N ALA A 36 5.68 -3.27 -18.55
CA ALA A 36 5.62 -3.38 -20.00
C ALA A 36 6.11 -2.09 -20.68
N MET A 37 5.73 -0.92 -20.15
CA MET A 37 6.13 0.38 -20.68
C MET A 37 7.61 0.70 -20.51
N VAL A 38 8.22 0.28 -19.39
CA VAL A 38 9.66 0.49 -19.11
C VAL A 38 10.57 -0.14 -20.17
N LYS A 39 10.09 -1.15 -20.90
CA LYS A 39 10.83 -1.80 -21.99
C LYS A 39 10.80 -1.01 -23.31
N LEU A 40 9.99 0.05 -23.40
CA LEU A 40 9.87 0.89 -24.59
C LEU A 40 11.01 1.91 -24.65
N ILE A 41 11.33 2.38 -25.86
CA ILE A 41 12.34 3.42 -26.05
C ILE A 41 11.90 4.76 -25.42
N ARG A 42 12.87 5.54 -24.93
CA ARG A 42 12.65 6.88 -24.35
C ARG A 42 11.73 6.89 -23.12
N PHE A 43 11.75 5.82 -22.32
CA PHE A 43 11.03 5.75 -21.05
C PHE A 43 12.00 5.90 -19.87
N ASN A 44 11.79 6.90 -19.00
CA ASN A 44 12.59 7.08 -17.79
C ASN A 44 11.88 6.42 -16.60
N TYR A 45 12.61 5.62 -15.81
CA TYR A 45 12.08 4.94 -14.62
C TYR A 45 13.12 4.85 -13.52
N SER A 46 12.68 5.02 -12.27
CA SER A 46 13.48 4.82 -11.06
C SER A 46 12.64 4.14 -9.99
N GLN A 47 13.25 3.26 -9.21
CA GLN A 47 12.65 2.63 -8.05
C GLN A 47 13.66 2.60 -6.91
N GLN A 48 13.23 3.06 -5.74
CA GLN A 48 14.06 3.10 -4.54
C GLN A 48 13.26 2.51 -3.38
N TYR A 49 13.87 1.56 -2.67
CA TYR A 49 13.38 1.11 -1.38
C TYR A 49 14.02 1.98 -0.30
N ILE A 50 13.20 2.46 0.64
CA ILE A 50 13.67 3.19 1.81
C ILE A 50 14.07 2.21 2.91
N GLU A 51 14.95 2.64 3.82
CA GLU A 51 15.42 1.81 4.94
C GLU A 51 14.33 1.54 5.99
N HIS A 52 13.25 2.32 6.00
CA HIS A 52 12.20 2.20 6.99
C HIS A 52 11.11 1.23 6.53
N GLY A 53 10.79 0.25 7.37
CA GLY A 53 9.58 -0.54 7.25
C GLY A 53 8.45 0.07 8.09
N TYR A 54 7.22 -0.38 7.85
CA TYR A 54 6.09 -0.09 8.73
C TYR A 54 5.36 -1.36 9.17
N ILE A 55 4.77 -1.30 10.36
CA ILE A 55 3.80 -2.28 10.84
C ILE A 55 2.55 -1.56 11.35
N GLU A 56 1.40 -2.24 11.24
CA GLU A 56 0.14 -1.77 11.81
C GLU A 56 -0.09 -2.42 13.18
N LEU A 57 -0.49 -1.61 14.15
CA LEU A 57 -0.87 -2.01 15.49
C LEU A 57 -2.28 -1.48 15.78
N ASN A 58 -2.97 -2.10 16.73
CA ASN A 58 -4.32 -1.71 17.13
C ASN A 58 -4.34 -1.22 18.57
N ILE A 59 -4.92 -0.05 18.82
CA ILE A 59 -5.33 0.39 20.15
C ILE A 59 -6.83 0.15 20.29
N PRO A 60 -7.27 -0.77 21.15
CA PRO A 60 -8.69 -1.04 21.33
C PRO A 60 -9.40 0.13 22.02
N PRO A 61 -10.76 0.15 21.99
CA PRO A 61 -11.54 1.02 22.85
C PRO A 61 -11.16 0.85 24.33
N ASN A 62 -11.42 1.86 25.14
CA ASN A 62 -11.20 1.81 26.58
C ASN A 62 -12.22 0.88 27.29
N GLU A 63 -12.09 0.72 28.61
CA GLU A 63 -12.97 -0.16 29.40
C GLU A 63 -14.46 0.22 29.34
N SER A 64 -14.78 1.48 29.01
CA SER A 64 -16.16 1.96 28.83
C SER A 64 -16.68 1.78 27.40
N GLY A 65 -15.85 1.31 26.46
CA GLY A 65 -16.18 1.19 25.04
C GLY A 65 -16.01 2.48 24.24
N ASP A 66 -15.46 3.54 24.84
CA ASP A 66 -15.17 4.81 24.16
C ASP A 66 -13.74 4.84 23.60
N TYR A 67 -13.43 5.87 22.80
CA TYR A 67 -12.08 6.09 22.30
C TYR A 67 -11.07 6.17 23.46
N ALA A 68 -9.92 5.50 23.30
CA ALA A 68 -8.83 5.53 24.29
C ALA A 68 -8.07 6.87 24.34
N MET A 69 -8.25 7.74 23.33
CA MET A 69 -7.59 9.02 23.17
C MET A 69 -8.54 10.00 22.45
N GLU A 70 -8.20 11.29 22.38
CA GLU A 70 -9.01 12.31 21.69
C GLU A 70 -9.20 11.98 20.19
N VAL A 71 -10.45 11.89 19.72
CA VAL A 71 -10.78 11.36 18.37
C VAL A 71 -10.48 12.34 17.22
N ASN A 72 -10.56 13.65 17.44
CA ASN A 72 -10.48 14.63 16.35
C ASN A 72 -9.04 15.12 16.07
N TYR A 73 -8.04 14.28 16.34
CA TYR A 73 -6.63 14.61 16.17
C TYR A 73 -5.85 13.48 15.49
N LEU A 74 -4.83 13.87 14.73
CA LEU A 74 -3.78 12.96 14.29
C LEU A 74 -2.76 12.83 15.43
N HIS A 75 -2.73 11.67 16.09
CA HIS A 75 -1.78 11.44 17.17
C HIS A 75 -0.43 11.06 16.59
N ILE A 76 0.62 11.78 16.99
CA ILE A 76 1.99 11.55 16.51
C ILE A 76 2.91 11.41 17.71
N TRP A 77 3.67 10.32 17.76
CA TRP A 77 4.77 10.13 18.69
C TRP A 77 6.09 10.16 17.92
N PRO A 78 6.72 11.33 17.76
CA PRO A 78 8.00 11.43 17.09
C PRO A 78 9.11 10.94 18.03
N ARG A 79 9.95 10.03 17.55
CA ARG A 79 11.25 9.68 18.16
C ARG A 79 12.33 9.79 17.09
N SER A 80 13.59 9.77 17.51
CA SER A 80 14.70 9.95 16.57
C SER A 80 14.83 8.78 15.59
N SER A 81 14.67 7.54 16.06
CA SER A 81 14.88 6.32 15.27
C SER A 81 13.59 5.63 14.82
N PHE A 82 12.43 6.06 15.30
CA PHE A 82 11.13 5.54 14.91
C PHE A 82 10.03 6.60 15.09
N MET A 83 8.89 6.39 14.46
CA MET A 83 7.72 7.27 14.59
C MET A 83 6.47 6.41 14.67
N MET A 84 5.52 6.82 15.51
CA MET A 84 4.17 6.25 15.49
C MET A 84 3.15 7.32 15.14
N ILE A 85 2.17 6.96 14.33
CA ILE A 85 1.00 7.78 14.00
C ILE A 85 -0.25 6.95 14.25
N ALA A 86 -1.27 7.52 14.89
CA ALA A 86 -2.56 6.84 15.10
C ALA A 86 -3.71 7.61 14.46
N LEU A 87 -4.56 6.90 13.73
CA LEU A 87 -5.80 7.40 13.18
C LEU A 87 -7.00 6.69 13.85
N PRO A 88 -8.06 7.44 14.21
CA PRO A 88 -9.26 6.87 14.81
C PRO A 88 -10.07 6.07 13.79
N ASN A 89 -10.71 5.01 14.26
CA ASN A 89 -11.69 4.23 13.51
C ASN A 89 -13.11 4.46 14.07
N LEU A 90 -14.13 4.20 13.26
CA LEU A 90 -15.53 4.37 13.66
C LEU A 90 -15.98 3.41 14.78
N ASP A 91 -15.24 2.32 15.02
CA ASP A 91 -15.48 1.35 16.09
C ASP A 91 -14.79 1.72 17.42
N HIS A 92 -14.34 2.98 17.54
CA HIS A 92 -13.64 3.54 18.69
C HIS A 92 -12.23 3.00 18.95
N SER A 93 -11.69 2.19 18.03
CA SER A 93 -10.28 1.80 18.02
C SER A 93 -9.40 2.84 17.32
N PHE A 94 -8.08 2.68 17.42
CA PHE A 94 -7.12 3.39 16.57
C PHE A 94 -6.22 2.42 15.83
N THR A 95 -6.07 2.66 14.53
CA THR A 95 -5.01 2.04 13.74
C THR A 95 -3.74 2.85 13.88
N VAL A 96 -2.69 2.20 14.37
CA VAL A 96 -1.38 2.81 14.59
C VAL A 96 -0.39 2.30 13.56
N THR A 97 0.28 3.21 12.86
CA THR A 97 1.41 2.90 11.99
C THR A 97 2.70 3.19 12.73
N LEU A 98 3.49 2.15 13.01
CA LEU A 98 4.87 2.28 13.51
C LEU A 98 5.83 2.22 12.32
N SER A 99 6.59 3.29 12.10
CA SER A 99 7.68 3.35 11.12
C SER A 99 9.02 3.26 11.84
N ILE A 100 9.85 2.27 11.49
CA ILE A 100 11.17 2.04 12.11
C ILE A 100 12.18 1.61 11.03
N ALA A 101 13.43 2.04 11.19
CA ALA A 101 14.50 1.59 10.32
C ALA A 101 14.67 0.06 10.45
N CYS A 102 14.50 -0.64 9.33
CA CYS A 102 14.81 -2.06 9.21
C CYS A 102 16.21 -2.12 8.60
N GLY A 103 17.24 -2.37 9.43
CA GLY A 103 18.58 -2.63 8.91
C GLY A 103 18.52 -3.79 7.93
N LEU A 104 18.73 -3.51 6.65
CA LEU A 104 18.96 -4.49 5.58
C LEU A 104 20.45 -4.82 5.52
#